data_AF-A0A7S2ILV3-F1
#
_entry.id   AF-A0A7S2ILV3-F1
#
_cell.length_a   1.000
_cell.length_b   1.000
_cell.length_c   1.000
_cell.angle_alpha   90.00
_cell.angle_beta   90.00
_cell.angle_gamma   90.00
#
_symmetry.space_group_name_H-M   'P 1'
#
loop_
_entity.id
_entity.type
_entity.pdbx_description
1 polymer ?
#
loop_
_entity_poly.entity_id
_entity_poly.type
_entity_poly.pdbx_seq_one_letter_code
_entity_poly.pdbx_strand_id
1 'polypeptide(L)'
;VILNKSADGNHVERFLEFAEQVKNPPAAAPAPAAPALKIEKSTPAQQQEFLRSLKCEVSCEAEHVKPEAGAGTADVCRLEGKVDKKKLAEKIISGGTPTPTEVLNYFNAELKQRIC
;
A
#
# COMPACT_ATOMS: atom_id res chain seq x y z
N VAL A 1 -1.32 -25.60 3.05
CA VAL A 1 -2.39 -25.87 4.04
C VAL A 1 -2.33 -24.77 5.11
N ILE A 2 -3.11 -23.70 4.95
CA ILE A 2 -3.06 -22.45 5.76
C ILE A 2 -4.05 -22.53 6.94
N LEU A 3 -4.33 -23.73 7.44
CA LEU A 3 -5.34 -23.94 8.49
C LEU A 3 -4.71 -24.42 9.83
N ASN A 4 -3.41 -24.73 9.85
CA ASN A 4 -2.71 -25.29 11.02
C ASN A 4 -2.07 -24.25 11.97
N LYS A 5 -2.65 -23.04 12.15
CA LYS A 5 -2.06 -21.99 13.01
C LYS A 5 -2.88 -21.61 14.26
N SER A 6 -3.82 -22.46 14.68
CA SER A 6 -4.44 -22.33 16.00
C SER A 6 -3.57 -23.06 17.02
N ALA A 7 -3.21 -22.39 18.12
CA ALA A 7 -2.34 -22.95 19.17
C ALA A 7 -2.96 -24.19 19.84
N ASP A 8 -4.27 -24.31 19.75
CA ASP A 8 -5.15 -25.34 20.31
C ASP A 8 -5.62 -26.37 19.27
N GLY A 9 -5.29 -26.21 17.98
CA GLY A 9 -5.67 -27.16 16.92
C GLY A 9 -7.14 -27.09 16.47
N ASN A 10 -8.03 -26.46 17.24
CA ASN A 10 -9.49 -26.47 17.05
C ASN A 10 -10.02 -25.44 16.03
N HIS A 11 -9.21 -25.04 15.06
CA HIS A 11 -9.57 -24.06 14.03
C HIS A 11 -10.80 -24.44 13.20
N VAL A 12 -10.99 -25.74 12.92
CA VAL A 12 -12.14 -26.24 12.16
C VAL A 12 -13.42 -26.09 12.99
N GLU A 13 -13.36 -26.40 14.28
CA GLU A 13 -14.51 -26.30 15.19
C GLU A 13 -14.96 -24.84 15.33
N ARG A 14 -14.02 -23.90 15.52
CA ARG A 14 -14.34 -22.46 15.58
C ARG A 14 -14.91 -21.94 14.26
N PHE A 15 -14.46 -22.48 13.12
CA PHE A 15 -15.00 -22.12 11.82
C PHE A 15 -16.44 -22.63 11.66
N LEU A 16 -16.72 -23.86 12.10
CA LEU A 16 -18.06 -24.45 12.05
C LEU A 16 -19.02 -23.74 13.00
N GLU A 17 -18.59 -23.44 14.24
CA GLU A 17 -19.35 -22.64 15.19
C GLU A 17 -19.68 -21.25 14.64
N PHE A 18 -18.70 -20.59 14.01
CA PHE A 18 -18.93 -19.29 13.37
C PHE A 18 -19.93 -19.40 12.21
N ALA A 19 -19.80 -20.42 11.35
CA ALA A 19 -20.73 -20.65 10.25
C ALA A 19 -22.16 -20.90 10.76
N GLU A 20 -22.31 -21.62 11.87
CA GLU A 20 -23.60 -21.88 12.50
C GLU A 20 -24.18 -20.61 13.17
N GLN A 21 -23.37 -19.82 13.86
CA GLN A 21 -23.76 -18.53 14.44
C GLN A 21 -24.18 -17.51 13.39
N VAL A 22 -23.51 -17.48 12.22
CA VAL A 22 -23.89 -16.59 11.11
C VAL A 22 -25.19 -17.04 10.46
N LYS A 23 -25.40 -18.36 10.34
CA LYS A 23 -26.63 -18.93 9.77
C LYS A 23 -27.84 -18.76 10.69
N ASN A 24 -27.63 -18.88 11.99
CA ASN A 24 -28.64 -18.71 13.04
C ASN A 24 -28.17 -17.66 14.05
N PRO A 25 -28.22 -16.36 13.69
CA PRO A 25 -27.80 -15.32 14.62
C PRO A 25 -28.68 -15.40 15.87
N PRO A 26 -28.10 -15.39 17.08
CA PRO A 26 -28.89 -15.36 18.30
C PRO A 26 -29.79 -14.13 18.22
N ALA A 27 -31.07 -14.32 18.55
CA ALA A 27 -32.05 -13.23 18.57
C ALA A 27 -31.48 -12.08 19.39
N ALA A 28 -31.28 -10.93 18.75
CA ALA A 28 -30.68 -9.77 19.38
C ALA A 28 -31.50 -9.43 20.64
N ALA A 29 -30.88 -9.59 21.81
CA ALA A 29 -31.42 -8.97 23.02
C ALA A 29 -31.59 -7.47 22.72
N PRO A 30 -32.70 -6.84 23.16
CA PRO A 30 -32.90 -5.42 22.91
C PRO A 30 -31.68 -4.66 23.45
N ALA A 31 -30.93 -4.04 22.54
CA ALA A 31 -29.75 -3.30 22.90
C ALA A 31 -30.17 -2.20 23.88
N PRO A 32 -29.56 -2.10 25.08
CA PRO A 32 -29.75 -0.91 25.89
C PRO A 32 -29.34 0.29 25.05
N ALA A 33 -30.17 1.33 25.04
CA ALA A 33 -29.93 2.54 24.25
C ALA A 33 -28.49 3.02 24.48
N ALA A 34 -27.63 2.84 23.48
CA ALA A 34 -26.25 3.28 23.56
C ALA A 34 -26.28 4.82 23.74
N PRO A 35 -25.55 5.38 24.73
CA PRO A 35 -25.43 6.82 24.83
C PRO A 35 -24.82 7.33 23.53
N ALA A 36 -25.52 8.27 22.89
CA ALA A 36 -25.04 8.88 21.66
C ALA A 36 -23.64 9.44 21.88
N LEU A 37 -22.65 8.84 21.22
CA LEU A 37 -21.28 9.33 21.20
C LEU A 37 -21.27 10.71 20.53
N LYS A 38 -21.31 11.76 21.34
CA LYS A 38 -21.05 13.12 20.88
C LYS A 38 -19.55 13.24 20.58
N ILE A 39 -19.20 13.00 19.33
CA ILE A 39 -17.85 13.28 18.83
C ILE A 39 -17.77 14.79 18.61
N GLU A 40 -17.32 15.50 19.65
CA GLU A 40 -16.96 16.92 19.54
C GLU A 40 -15.86 17.03 18.49
N LYS A 41 -16.16 17.69 17.36
CA LYS A 41 -15.19 17.90 16.29
C LYS A 41 -14.15 18.89 16.79
N SER A 42 -12.91 18.44 16.96
CA SER A 42 -11.77 19.30 17.23
C SER A 42 -11.63 20.37 16.15
N THR A 43 -11.33 21.61 16.55
CA THR A 43 -11.04 22.70 15.60
C THR A 43 -9.69 22.50 14.91
N PRO A 44 -9.45 23.10 13.73
CA PRO A 44 -8.17 22.98 13.03
C PRO A 44 -6.95 23.41 13.88
N ALA A 45 -7.12 24.40 14.76
CA ALA A 45 -6.07 24.85 15.68
C ALA A 45 -5.72 23.76 16.71
N GLN A 46 -6.72 23.11 17.29
CA GLN A 46 -6.54 22.02 18.25
C GLN A 46 -5.91 20.77 17.59
N GLN A 47 -6.30 20.48 16.34
CA GLN A 47 -5.68 19.39 15.58
C GLN A 47 -4.21 19.68 15.27
N GLN A 48 -3.88 20.92 14.90
CA GLN A 48 -2.49 21.29 14.62
C GLN A 48 -1.60 21.19 15.86
N GLU A 49 -2.10 21.62 17.02
CA GLU A 49 -1.38 21.53 18.29
C GLU A 49 -1.17 20.08 18.72
N PHE A 50 -2.20 19.24 18.59
CA PHE A 50 -2.11 17.81 18.83
C PHE A 50 -1.12 17.11 17.88
N LEU A 51 -1.13 17.43 16.59
CA LEU A 51 -0.17 16.87 15.63
C LEU A 51 1.27 17.32 15.91
N ARG A 52 1.46 18.52 16.48
CA ARG A 52 2.78 19.00 16.90
C ARG A 52 3.25 18.30 18.17
N SER A 53 2.37 18.00 19.12
CA SER A 53 2.73 17.27 20.34
C SER A 53 3.08 15.80 20.07
N LEU A 54 2.62 15.23 18.97
CA LEU A 54 2.97 13.87 18.51
C LEU A 54 4.35 13.77 17.85
N LYS A 55 5.10 14.87 17.73
CA LYS A 55 6.46 14.82 17.18
C LYS A 55 7.41 14.27 18.24
N CYS A 56 8.00 13.11 17.97
CA CYS A 56 9.18 12.65 18.69
C CYS A 56 10.42 13.24 18.02
N GLU A 57 11.37 13.68 18.83
CA GLU A 57 12.70 14.08 18.34
C GLU A 57 13.43 12.82 17.87
N VAL A 58 13.66 12.71 16.57
CA VAL A 58 14.44 11.62 15.98
C VAL A 58 15.87 12.12 15.85
N SER A 59 16.73 11.78 16.82
CA SER A 59 18.17 11.95 16.65
C SER A 59 18.70 10.80 15.78
N CYS A 60 19.29 11.15 14.65
CA CYS A 60 20.00 10.18 13.81
C CYS A 60 21.48 10.26 14.19
N GLU A 61 21.94 9.35 15.04
CA GLU A 61 23.34 9.27 15.50
C GLU A 61 24.22 8.43 14.57
N ALA A 62 23.65 7.88 13.49
CA ALA A 62 24.39 7.10 12.52
C ALA A 62 25.36 7.99 11.73
N GLU A 63 26.58 7.47 11.49
CA GLU A 63 27.53 8.12 10.59
C GLU A 63 26.91 8.32 9.19
N HIS A 64 27.22 9.45 8.56
CA HIS A 64 26.77 9.71 7.19
C HIS A 64 27.35 8.65 6.26
N VAL A 65 26.52 7.68 5.86
CA VAL A 65 26.89 6.68 4.86
C VAL A 65 27.12 7.42 3.56
N LYS A 66 28.39 7.50 3.13
CA LYS A 66 28.74 7.99 1.81
C LYS A 66 28.43 6.87 0.82
N PRO A 67 27.42 7.00 -0.05
CA PRO A 67 27.10 5.93 -1.00
C PRO A 67 28.32 5.63 -1.87
N GLU A 68 28.58 4.35 -2.13
CA GLU A 68 29.64 3.93 -3.06
C GLU A 68 29.44 4.57 -4.44
N ALA A 69 30.52 4.70 -5.23
CA ALA A 69 30.40 5.27 -6.57
C ALA A 69 29.46 4.40 -7.43
N GLY A 70 28.30 4.95 -7.81
CA GLY A 70 27.24 4.21 -8.52
C GLY A 70 26.11 3.70 -7.62
N ALA A 71 26.19 3.89 -6.30
CA ALA A 71 25.08 3.66 -5.36
C ALA A 71 24.08 4.82 -5.47
N GLY A 72 23.29 4.77 -6.53
CA GLY A 72 22.14 5.60 -6.78
C GLY A 72 21.27 4.88 -7.81
N THR A 73 19.97 4.80 -7.55
CA THR A 73 19.02 4.42 -8.59
C THR A 73 19.17 5.40 -9.75
N ALA A 74 19.34 4.88 -10.97
CA ALA A 74 19.36 5.73 -12.16
C ALA A 74 18.12 6.64 -12.15
N ASP A 75 18.31 7.92 -12.47
CA ASP A 75 17.23 8.90 -12.54
C ASP A 75 16.26 8.49 -13.65
N VAL A 76 15.23 7.73 -13.24
CA VAL A 76 14.26 7.10 -14.13
C VAL A 76 13.52 8.11 -14.99
N CYS A 77 13.39 9.35 -14.54
CA CYS A 77 12.74 10.45 -15.27
C CYS A 77 13.62 11.02 -16.40
N ARG A 78 14.93 10.74 -16.38
CA ARG A 78 15.90 11.22 -17.38
C ARG A 78 16.46 10.11 -18.27
N LEU A 79 15.95 8.89 -18.13
CA LEU A 79 16.30 7.80 -19.03
C LEU A 79 15.76 8.12 -20.43
N GLU A 80 16.69 8.43 -21.34
CA GLU A 80 16.42 8.59 -22.76
C GLU A 80 16.75 7.28 -23.49
N GLY A 81 15.81 6.82 -24.32
CA GLY A 81 15.98 5.58 -25.08
C GLY A 81 15.07 5.54 -26.30
N LYS A 82 15.51 4.82 -27.35
CA LYS A 82 14.70 4.61 -28.55
C LYS A 82 13.50 3.74 -28.21
N VAL A 83 12.30 4.27 -28.39
CA VAL A 83 11.04 3.54 -28.19
C VAL A 83 10.54 3.02 -29.53
N ASP A 84 10.54 1.70 -29.70
CA ASP A 84 9.87 1.05 -30.83
C ASP A 84 8.52 0.49 -30.37
N LYS A 85 7.47 1.30 -30.56
CA LYS A 85 6.11 0.98 -30.12
C LYS A 85 5.56 -0.29 -30.78
N LYS A 86 5.96 -0.56 -32.04
CA LYS A 86 5.48 -1.75 -32.78
C LYS A 86 6.06 -3.02 -32.17
N LYS A 87 7.37 -3.03 -31.96
CA LYS A 87 8.06 -4.17 -31.33
C LYS A 87 7.57 -4.42 -29.90
N LEU A 88 7.31 -3.36 -29.14
CA LEU A 88 6.77 -3.49 -27.78
C LEU A 88 5.35 -4.06 -27.79
N ALA A 89 4.49 -3.61 -28.71
CA ALA A 89 3.14 -4.14 -28.87
C ALA A 89 3.16 -5.63 -29.31
N GLU A 90 3.99 -6.00 -30.29
CA GLU A 90 4.16 -7.39 -30.73
C GLU A 90 4.64 -8.31 -29.60
N LYS A 91 5.54 -7.80 -28.74
CA LYS A 91 6.01 -8.52 -27.54
C LYS A 91 4.88 -8.78 -26.56
N ILE A 92 3.99 -7.81 -26.34
CA ILE A 92 2.83 -7.97 -25.44
C ILE A 92 1.80 -8.93 -26.06
N ILE A 93 1.51 -8.80 -27.36
CA ILE A 93 0.55 -9.65 -28.09
C ILE A 93 1.01 -11.12 -28.10
N SER A 94 2.31 -11.36 -28.20
CA SER A 94 2.89 -12.71 -28.11
C SER A 94 2.97 -13.26 -26.68
N GLY A 95 2.47 -12.52 -25.68
CA GLY A 95 2.49 -12.94 -24.27
C GLY A 95 3.83 -12.71 -23.56
N GLY A 96 4.77 -12.01 -24.20
CA GLY A 96 6.05 -11.64 -23.60
C GLY A 96 5.91 -10.48 -22.60
N THR A 97 6.74 -10.49 -21.56
CA THR A 97 6.77 -9.43 -20.55
C THR A 97 7.76 -8.33 -20.94
N PRO A 98 7.32 -7.06 -21.04
CA PRO A 98 8.21 -5.93 -21.17
C PRO A 98 9.17 -5.83 -19.99
N THR A 99 10.42 -5.49 -20.26
CA THR A 99 11.39 -5.17 -19.22
C THR A 99 11.07 -3.82 -18.58
N PRO A 100 11.43 -3.60 -17.30
CA PRO A 100 11.21 -2.31 -16.64
C PRO A 100 11.76 -1.11 -17.44
N THR A 101 12.93 -1.28 -18.08
CA THR A 101 13.54 -0.23 -18.91
C THR A 101 12.75 0.08 -20.18
N GLU A 102 12.17 -0.92 -20.85
CA GLU A 102 11.31 -0.70 -22.03
C GLU A 102 10.05 0.10 -21.66
N VAL A 103 9.47 -0.19 -20.48
CA VAL A 103 8.30 0.52 -19.96
C VAL A 103 8.63 1.97 -19.61
N LEU A 104 9.74 2.19 -18.89
CA LEU A 104 10.21 3.53 -18.52
C LEU A 104 10.49 4.40 -19.76
N ASN A 105 11.17 3.84 -20.76
CA ASN A 105 11.44 4.55 -22.00
C ASN A 105 10.15 4.94 -22.73
N TYR A 106 9.16 4.03 -22.78
CA TYR A 106 7.86 4.31 -23.39
C TYR A 106 7.15 5.50 -22.70
N PHE A 107 7.04 5.47 -21.37
CA PHE A 107 6.37 6.54 -20.63
C PHE A 107 7.10 7.87 -20.72
N ASN A 108 8.43 7.88 -20.64
CA ASN A 108 9.22 9.11 -20.79
C ASN A 108 9.05 9.72 -22.18
N ALA A 109 9.01 8.90 -23.23
CA ALA A 109 8.79 9.38 -24.60
C ALA A 109 7.37 9.96 -24.78
N GLU A 110 6.34 9.31 -24.24
CA GLU A 110 4.96 9.81 -24.27
C GLU A 110 4.79 11.11 -23.48
N LEU A 111 5.44 11.21 -22.30
CA LEU A 111 5.43 12.43 -21.50
C LEU A 111 6.13 13.59 -22.21
N LYS A 112 7.28 13.34 -22.84
CA LYS A 112 8.00 14.35 -23.63
C LYS A 112 7.15 14.90 -24.78
N GLN A 113 6.39 14.06 -25.47
CA GLN A 113 5.47 14.49 -26.55
C GLN A 113 4.29 15.35 -26.07
N ARG A 114 3.93 15.30 -24.78
CA ARG A 114 2.78 16.04 -24.23
C ARG A 114 3.19 17.34 -23.55
N ILE A 115 4.42 17.40 -23.03
CA ILE A 115 4.94 18.54 -22.28
C ILE A 115 5.73 19.49 -23.20
N CYS A 116 6.43 18.96 -24.21
CA CYS A 116 7.18 19.75 -25.20
C CYS A 116 6.34 19.98 -26.47
#